data_AF-A0A821MES9-F1
#
_entry.id   AF-A0A821MES9-F1
#
_cell.length_a   1.000
_cell.length_b   1.000
_cell.length_c   1.000
_cell.angle_alpha   90.00
_cell.angle_beta   90.00
_cell.angle_gamma   90.00
#
_symmetry.space_group_name_H-M   'P 1'
#
loop_
_entity.id
_entity.type
_entity.pdbx_description
1 polymer ?
#
loop_
_entity_poly.entity_id
_entity_poly.type
_entity_poly.pdbx_seq_one_letter_code
_entity_poly.pdbx_strand_id
1 'polypeptide(L)'
;IDVIGSVIVEIELTNGINGVGISIGGEPACYIIEHHFSRFLKGEDQHNIEYLWDLMWCSLINYGRKGLTIQAISADCYMSLTVGYTLKLLELIKPYNIKWLEEPLPPDQYNGYAQIKKENHSTCLLTCGEHEYTR
;
A
#
# COMPACT_ATOMS: atom_id res chain seq x y z
N ILE A 1 -1.23 -12.29 15.92
CA ILE A 1 -1.29 -13.41 14.96
C ILE A 1 -0.80 -12.83 13.64
N ASP A 2 0.43 -13.13 13.26
CA ASP A 2 1.10 -12.58 12.07
C ASP A 2 0.91 -13.55 10.89
N VAL A 3 -0.31 -13.58 10.34
CA VAL A 3 -0.73 -14.61 9.36
C VAL A 3 -0.97 -14.09 7.96
N ILE A 4 -1.17 -12.77 7.80
CA ILE A 4 -1.47 -12.18 6.50
C ILE A 4 -0.17 -11.74 5.81
N GLY A 5 0.72 -11.03 6.51
CA GLY A 5 1.93 -10.49 5.89
C GLY A 5 1.67 -9.33 4.92
N SER A 6 2.75 -8.77 4.37
CA SER A 6 2.69 -7.65 3.43
C SER A 6 2.51 -8.11 1.99
N VAL A 7 1.86 -7.26 1.19
CA VAL A 7 1.83 -7.39 -0.27
C VAL A 7 2.54 -6.19 -0.89
N ILE A 8 3.36 -6.46 -1.91
CA ILE A 8 4.04 -5.44 -2.71
C ILE A 8 3.51 -5.58 -4.13
N VAL A 9 3.08 -4.48 -4.72
CA VAL A 9 2.53 -4.41 -6.08
C VAL A 9 3.44 -3.52 -6.90
N GLU A 10 3.96 -4.07 -8.00
CA GLU A 10 4.75 -3.34 -8.97
C GLU A 10 3.95 -3.16 -10.26
N ILE A 11 3.94 -1.94 -10.80
CA ILE A 11 3.34 -1.57 -12.07
C ILE A 11 4.45 -1.04 -12.97
N GLU A 12 4.73 -1.76 -14.05
CA GLU A 12 5.69 -1.35 -15.08
C GLU A 12 4.96 -0.60 -16.19
N LEU A 13 5.47 0.58 -16.51
CA LEU A 13 4.99 1.43 -17.60
C LEU A 13 5.76 1.13 -18.89
N THR A 14 5.14 1.43 -20.03
CA THR A 14 5.75 1.20 -21.35
C THR A 14 7.03 2.01 -21.61
N ASN A 15 7.25 3.08 -20.84
CA ASN A 15 8.46 3.90 -20.87
C ASN A 15 9.58 3.39 -19.94
N GLY A 16 9.39 2.22 -19.31
CA GLY A 16 10.35 1.59 -18.40
C GLY A 16 10.38 2.16 -16.98
N ILE A 17 9.41 3.02 -16.62
CA ILE A 17 9.24 3.50 -15.25
C ILE A 17 8.40 2.49 -14.47
N ASN A 18 8.87 2.13 -13.27
CA ASN A 18 8.15 1.25 -12.36
C ASN A 18 7.55 2.07 -11.21
N GLY A 19 6.25 1.95 -11.01
CA GLY A 19 5.55 2.38 -9.81
C GLY A 19 5.40 1.20 -8.87
N VAL A 20 5.60 1.40 -7.57
CA VAL A 20 5.47 0.31 -6.60
C VAL A 20 4.68 0.79 -5.38
N GLY A 21 3.71 -0.01 -4.97
CA GLY A 21 2.84 0.21 -3.83
C GLY A 21 2.91 -0.94 -2.83
N ILE A 22 2.67 -0.65 -1.55
CA ILE A 22 2.72 -1.64 -0.48
C ILE A 22 1.43 -1.57 0.31
N SER A 23 0.90 -2.74 0.63
CA SER A 23 -0.27 -2.89 1.48
C SER A 23 -0.13 -4.14 2.34
N ILE A 24 -1.18 -4.45 3.09
CA ILE A 24 -1.26 -5.65 3.92
C ILE A 24 -2.32 -6.54 3.34
N GLY A 25 -1.95 -7.80 3.16
CA GLY A 25 -2.85 -8.74 2.50
C GLY A 25 -2.21 -10.05 2.05
N GLY A 26 -0.89 -10.07 1.97
CA GLY A 26 -0.10 -11.25 1.66
C GLY A 26 -0.57 -12.02 0.43
N GLU A 27 -0.40 -13.34 0.48
CA GLU A 27 -0.78 -14.25 -0.60
C GLU A 27 -2.23 -14.11 -1.06
N PRO A 28 -3.26 -13.99 -0.18
CA PRO A 28 -4.62 -13.81 -0.66
C PRO A 28 -4.87 -12.44 -1.32
N ALA A 29 -4.17 -11.36 -0.93
CA ALA A 29 -4.21 -10.12 -1.72
C ALA A 29 -3.51 -10.27 -3.06
N CYS A 30 -2.34 -10.92 -3.12
CA CYS A 30 -1.65 -11.22 -4.39
C CYS A 30 -2.57 -11.96 -5.36
N TYR A 31 -3.34 -12.94 -4.87
CA TYR A 31 -4.30 -13.68 -5.69
C TYR A 31 -5.36 -12.76 -6.32
N ILE A 32 -5.94 -11.85 -5.51
CA ILE A 32 -6.95 -10.90 -5.99
C ILE A 32 -6.35 -9.93 -7.01
N ILE A 33 -5.16 -9.41 -6.73
CA ILE A 33 -4.49 -8.44 -7.61
C ILE A 33 -4.17 -9.07 -8.96
N GLU A 34 -3.56 -10.26 -8.97
CA GLU A 34 -3.17 -10.96 -10.19
C GLU A 34 -4.38 -11.46 -10.99
N HIS A 35 -5.34 -12.10 -10.32
CA HIS A 35 -6.43 -12.80 -11.01
C HIS A 35 -7.66 -11.93 -11.22
N HIS A 36 -7.81 -10.82 -10.49
CA HIS A 36 -8.90 -9.89 -10.70
C HIS A 36 -8.42 -8.54 -11.23
N PHE A 37 -7.61 -7.79 -10.48
CA PHE A 37 -7.36 -6.38 -10.81
C PHE A 37 -6.41 -6.15 -11.98
N SER A 38 -5.49 -7.09 -12.25
CA SER A 38 -4.51 -6.94 -13.35
C SER A 38 -5.16 -6.70 -14.71
N ARG A 39 -6.39 -7.20 -14.93
CA ARG A 39 -7.16 -7.01 -16.16
C ARG A 39 -7.63 -5.57 -16.38
N PHE A 40 -7.77 -4.80 -15.32
CA PHE A 40 -8.22 -3.41 -15.37
C PHE A 40 -7.06 -2.44 -15.56
N LEU A 41 -5.83 -2.84 -15.21
CA LEU A 41 -4.66 -1.97 -15.25
C LEU A 41 -3.84 -2.16 -16.54
N LYS A 42 -3.77 -3.38 -17.08
CA LYS A 42 -2.94 -3.69 -18.25
C LYS A 42 -3.48 -3.01 -19.50
N GLY A 43 -2.67 -2.12 -20.08
CA GLY A 43 -2.98 -1.41 -21.32
C GLY A 43 -3.71 -0.08 -21.14
N GLU A 44 -3.96 0.32 -19.90
CA GLU A 44 -4.61 1.60 -19.57
C GLU A 44 -3.60 2.75 -19.41
N ASP A 45 -4.11 3.98 -19.51
CA ASP A 45 -3.31 5.19 -19.27
C ASP A 45 -3.08 5.39 -17.76
N GLN A 46 -1.81 5.56 -17.38
CA GLN A 46 -1.39 5.83 -16.00
C GLN A 46 -2.06 7.07 -15.38
N HIS A 47 -2.53 8.03 -16.18
CA HIS A 47 -3.15 9.25 -15.68
C HIS A 47 -4.63 9.05 -15.29
N ASN A 48 -5.24 7.93 -15.67
CA ASN A 48 -6.66 7.62 -15.39
C ASN A 48 -6.87 7.07 -13.96
N ILE A 49 -6.15 7.59 -12.97
CA ILE A 49 -6.09 7.02 -11.61
C ILE A 49 -7.48 6.87 -10.99
N GLU A 50 -8.28 7.94 -11.00
CA GLU A 50 -9.63 7.95 -10.42
C GLU A 50 -10.56 6.94 -11.11
N TYR A 51 -10.49 6.87 -12.45
CA TYR A 51 -11.30 5.94 -13.23
C TYR A 51 -10.94 4.48 -12.93
N LEU A 52 -9.63 4.18 -12.86
CA LEU A 52 -9.14 2.84 -12.55
C LEU A 52 -9.50 2.44 -11.11
N TRP A 53 -9.41 3.39 -10.18
CA TRP A 53 -9.82 3.18 -8.79
C TRP A 53 -11.33 2.87 -8.70
N ASP A 54 -12.17 3.69 -9.32
CA ASP A 54 -13.63 3.50 -9.34
C ASP A 54 -14.02 2.17 -10.00
N LEU A 55 -13.34 1.79 -11.08
CA LEU A 55 -13.54 0.52 -11.77
C LEU A 55 -13.23 -0.68 -10.85
N MET A 56 -12.08 -0.64 -10.17
CA MET A 56 -11.69 -1.65 -9.20
C MET A 56 -12.65 -1.69 -8.01
N TRP A 57 -13.01 -0.54 -7.44
CA TRP A 57 -13.97 -0.44 -6.34
C TRP A 57 -15.34 -1.02 -6.71
N CYS A 58 -15.87 -0.66 -7.89
CA CYS A 58 -17.15 -1.17 -8.36
C CYS A 58 -17.11 -2.69 -8.62
N SER A 59 -15.98 -3.22 -9.10
CA SER A 59 -15.79 -4.66 -9.30
C SER A 59 -15.86 -5.47 -8.00
N LEU A 60 -15.64 -4.83 -6.84
CA LEU A 60 -15.68 -5.45 -5.53
C LEU A 60 -17.07 -5.49 -4.88
N ILE A 61 -18.10 -4.87 -5.46
CA ILE A 61 -19.41 -4.72 -4.78
C ILE A 61 -19.99 -6.06 -4.28
N ASN A 62 -19.71 -7.16 -4.99
CA ASN A 62 -20.26 -8.48 -4.69
C ASN A 62 -19.53 -9.26 -3.58
N TYR A 63 -18.28 -8.91 -3.24
CA TYR A 63 -17.48 -9.70 -2.28
C TYR A 63 -16.45 -8.88 -1.50
N GLY A 64 -16.53 -7.55 -1.57
CA GLY A 64 -15.64 -6.62 -0.87
C GLY A 64 -16.40 -5.56 -0.07
N ARG A 65 -16.10 -4.28 -0.32
CA ARG A 65 -16.53 -3.07 0.44
C ARG A 65 -15.78 -2.80 1.75
N LYS A 66 -15.22 -3.83 2.39
CA LYS A 66 -14.37 -3.73 3.60
C LYS A 66 -13.35 -4.87 3.62
N GLY A 67 -12.29 -4.72 4.43
CA GLY A 67 -11.32 -5.78 4.70
C GLY A 67 -10.30 -6.00 3.58
N LEU A 68 -9.84 -7.24 3.41
CA LEU A 68 -8.71 -7.58 2.54
C LEU A 68 -8.85 -7.06 1.10
N THR A 69 -10.06 -7.11 0.54
CA THR A 69 -10.28 -6.70 -0.85
C THR A 69 -10.05 -5.22 -1.08
N ILE A 70 -10.35 -4.35 -0.09
CA ILE A 70 -10.10 -2.92 -0.24
C ILE A 70 -8.62 -2.59 -0.02
N GLN A 71 -7.97 -3.31 0.89
CA GLN A 71 -6.51 -3.25 1.08
C GLN A 71 -5.76 -3.67 -0.17
N ALA A 72 -6.31 -4.59 -0.98
CA ALA A 72 -5.69 -5.01 -2.23
C ALA A 72 -5.73 -3.94 -3.35
N ILE A 73 -6.60 -2.93 -3.25
CA ILE A 73 -6.66 -1.81 -4.23
C ILE A 73 -5.84 -0.61 -3.74
N SER A 74 -5.81 -0.37 -2.42
CA SER A 74 -5.13 0.76 -1.82
C SER A 74 -3.75 0.35 -1.28
N ALA A 75 -2.68 1.04 -1.71
CA ALA A 75 -1.35 0.90 -1.14
C ALA A 75 -1.27 1.62 0.23
N ASP A 76 -1.91 1.03 1.23
CA ASP A 76 -2.06 1.60 2.56
C ASP A 76 -1.89 0.52 3.63
N CYS A 77 -1.07 0.80 4.64
CA CYS A 77 -0.84 -0.11 5.75
C CYS A 77 -1.94 -0.06 6.83
N TYR A 78 -2.92 0.85 6.71
CA TYR A 78 -4.13 0.96 7.52
C TYR A 78 -3.86 0.71 9.02
N MET A 79 -2.88 1.44 9.57
CA MET A 79 -2.49 1.44 10.98
C MET A 79 -2.01 0.09 11.53
N SER A 80 -1.70 -0.90 10.69
CA SER A 80 -1.60 -2.30 11.15
C SER A 80 -0.18 -2.85 11.26
N LEU A 81 0.85 -2.02 11.03
CA LEU A 81 2.23 -2.41 11.28
C LEU A 81 2.71 -2.00 12.68
N THR A 82 3.94 -2.42 12.99
CA THR A 82 4.69 -2.03 14.19
C THR A 82 5.97 -1.34 13.78
N VAL A 83 6.55 -0.49 14.64
CA VAL A 83 7.79 0.25 14.35
C VAL A 83 8.90 -0.65 13.79
N GLY A 84 9.17 -1.78 14.46
CA GLY A 84 10.22 -2.71 14.05
C GLY A 84 9.93 -3.39 12.71
N TYR A 85 8.67 -3.75 12.44
CA TYR A 85 8.28 -4.31 11.16
C TYR A 85 8.39 -3.27 10.04
N THR A 86 7.95 -2.04 10.29
CA THR A 86 8.04 -0.94 9.33
C THR A 86 9.48 -0.63 8.94
N LEU A 87 10.42 -0.61 9.89
CA LEU A 87 11.84 -0.41 9.58
C LEU A 87 12.42 -1.56 8.75
N LYS A 88 12.05 -2.81 9.08
CA LYS A 88 12.45 -3.98 8.29
C LYS A 88 11.88 -3.91 6.88
N LEU A 89 10.62 -3.52 6.74
CA LEU A 89 9.97 -3.33 5.45
C LEU A 89 10.67 -2.24 4.63
N LEU A 90 10.95 -1.07 5.23
CA LEU A 90 11.68 0.02 4.60
C LEU A 90 13.06 -0.41 4.09
N GLU A 91 13.76 -1.30 4.80
CA GLU A 91 15.03 -1.87 4.35
C GLU A 91 14.85 -2.79 3.13
N LEU A 92 13.87 -3.70 3.20
CA LEU A 92 13.59 -4.66 2.13
C LEU A 92 13.15 -3.98 0.83
N ILE A 93 12.47 -2.85 0.94
CA ILE A 93 11.92 -2.13 -0.22
C ILE A 93 12.86 -1.08 -0.82
N LYS A 94 14.05 -0.84 -0.23
CA LYS A 94 15.05 0.11 -0.76
C LYS A 94 15.35 -0.08 -2.26
N PRO A 95 15.52 -1.31 -2.80
CA PRO A 95 15.84 -1.51 -4.21
C PRO A 95 14.74 -1.04 -5.17
N TYR A 96 13.50 -0.97 -4.69
CA TYR A 96 12.31 -0.69 -5.52
C TYR A 96 11.95 0.80 -5.58
N ASN A 97 12.72 1.66 -4.91
CA ASN A 97 12.56 3.12 -4.92
C ASN A 97 11.12 3.61 -4.64
N ILE A 98 10.45 2.97 -3.67
CA ILE A 98 9.10 3.30 -3.22
C ILE A 98 9.05 4.76 -2.79
N LYS A 99 8.05 5.51 -3.29
CA LYS A 99 7.95 6.94 -3.01
C LYS A 99 7.47 7.24 -1.60
N TRP A 100 6.40 6.59 -1.15
CA TRP A 100 5.88 6.74 0.21
C TRP A 100 5.27 5.44 0.74
N LEU A 101 5.24 5.33 2.07
CA LEU A 101 4.57 4.29 2.83
C LEU A 101 3.51 4.96 3.70
N GLU A 102 2.26 4.56 3.50
CA GLU A 102 1.07 5.20 4.09
C GLU A 102 0.53 4.43 5.29
N GLU A 103 0.18 5.17 6.34
CA GLU A 103 -0.35 4.72 7.64
C GLU A 103 0.24 3.41 8.20
N PRO A 104 1.58 3.31 8.36
CA PRO A 104 2.18 2.13 8.96
C PRO A 104 1.75 1.89 10.41
N LEU A 105 1.41 2.92 11.19
CA LEU A 105 1.08 2.80 12.60
C LEU A 105 -0.29 3.42 12.93
N PRO A 106 -0.92 3.01 14.06
CA PRO A 106 -2.08 3.72 14.60
C PRO A 106 -1.81 5.21 14.79
N PRO A 107 -2.82 6.08 14.61
CA PRO A 107 -2.69 7.55 14.66
C PRO A 107 -2.07 8.01 15.98
N ASP A 108 -2.51 7.42 17.09
CA ASP A 108 -2.03 7.75 18.44
C ASP A 108 -0.53 7.47 18.68
N GLN A 109 0.16 6.76 17.78
CA GLN A 109 1.57 6.39 17.92
C GLN A 109 2.54 7.44 17.36
N TYR A 110 2.37 8.71 17.74
CA TYR A 110 3.27 9.81 17.31
C TYR A 110 4.75 9.53 17.56
N ASN A 111 5.08 8.96 18.73
CA ASN A 111 6.46 8.58 19.06
C ASN A 111 7.01 7.50 18.13
N GLY A 112 6.15 6.55 17.72
CA GLY A 112 6.51 5.51 16.76
C GLY A 112 6.79 6.10 15.38
N TYR A 113 5.95 7.02 14.90
CA TYR A 113 6.19 7.74 13.66
C TYR A 113 7.50 8.55 13.69
N ALA A 114 7.77 9.26 14.79
CA ALA A 114 9.01 10.00 14.97
C ALA A 114 10.25 9.08 14.98
N GLN A 115 10.14 7.92 15.62
CA GLN A 115 11.20 6.91 15.62
C GLN A 115 11.47 6.38 14.22
N ILE A 116 10.43 5.95 13.49
CA ILE A 116 10.59 5.44 12.12
C ILE A 116 11.20 6.54 11.25
N LYS A 117 10.75 7.80 11.37
CA LYS A 117 11.32 8.90 10.59
C LYS A 117 12.81 9.12 10.85
N LYS A 118 13.26 8.96 12.10
CA LYS A 118 14.66 9.11 12.51
C LYS A 118 15.53 7.93 12.02
N GLU A 119 14.99 6.72 12.04
CA GLU A 119 15.71 5.48 11.73
C GLU A 119 15.53 5.04 10.26
N ASN A 120 14.67 5.71 9.49
CA ASN A 120 14.48 5.45 8.08
C ASN A 120 15.69 5.94 7.27
N HIS A 121 16.46 4.99 6.75
CA HIS A 121 17.60 5.24 5.86
C HIS A 121 17.26 4.99 4.38
N SER A 122 15.98 4.82 4.04
CA SER A 122 15.51 4.70 2.65
C SER A 122 15.10 6.06 2.07
N THR A 123 14.89 6.12 0.75
CA THR A 123 14.30 7.28 0.07
C THR A 123 12.77 7.36 0.23
N CYS A 124 12.15 6.34 0.84
CA CYS A 124 10.72 6.22 1.00
C CYS A 124 10.20 7.20 2.06
N LEU A 125 9.20 8.01 1.69
CA LEU A 125 8.52 8.94 2.60
C LEU A 125 7.53 8.20 3.51
N LEU A 126 7.15 8.82 4.63
CA LEU A 126 6.09 8.31 5.50
C LEU A 126 4.92 9.28 5.42
N THR A 127 3.72 8.77 5.15
CA THR A 127 2.47 9.53 5.11
C THR A 127 1.48 8.97 6.12
N CYS A 128 0.70 9.84 6.77
CA CYS A 128 -0.39 9.47 7.67
C CYS A 128 -1.34 10.65 7.84
N GLY A 129 -2.52 10.39 8.41
CA GLY A 129 -3.42 11.45 8.89
C GLY A 129 -4.85 11.32 8.40
N GLU A 130 -5.24 10.23 7.76
CA GLU A 130 -6.63 10.01 7.35
C GLU A 130 -7.54 9.78 8.58
N HIS A 131 -6.94 9.31 9.68
CA HIS A 131 -7.57 9.11 10.98
C HIS A 131 -7.19 10.16 12.04
N GLU A 132 -6.54 11.25 11.66
CA GLU A 132 -6.22 12.37 12.55
C GLU A 132 -7.27 13.48 12.41
N TYR A 133 -7.74 14.01 13.53
CA TYR A 133 -8.76 15.04 13.56
C TYR A 133 -8.30 16.23 14.41
N THR A 134 -8.84 17.42 14.11
CA THR A 134 -8.55 18.71 14.77
C THR A 134 -7.19 19.32 14.38
N ARG A 135 -6.97 20.60 14.74
CA ARG A 135 -5.78 21.40 14.37
C ARG A 135 -4.76 21.43 15.49
#